data_AF-A0A528AKB4-F1
#
_entry.id   AF-A0A528AKB4-F1
#
_cell.length_a   1.000
_cell.length_b   1.000
_cell.length_c   1.000
_cell.angle_alpha   90.00
_cell.angle_beta   90.00
_cell.angle_gamma   90.00
#
_symmetry.space_group_name_H-M   'P 1'
#
loop_
_entity.id
_entity.type
_entity.pdbx_description
1 polymer ?
#
loop_
_entity_poly.entity_id
_entity_poly.type
_entity_poly.pdbx_seq_one_letter_code
_entity_poly.pdbx_strand_id
1 'polypeptide(L)'
;VSGTFDMMMRPGSPTTFSNFDHLDHTLPKATGFPAEAVLRTDRETVGFPLDIIADHLDMFADGRAKELLITPNGVRIVWLLAESERARYGVFRQAEFGDSRFDPVLIERLLASASALRDAINHAERRAA
;
A
#
# COMPACT_ATOMS: atom_id res chain seq x y z
N VAL A 1 16.32 0.44 1.77
CA VAL A 1 15.75 0.81 3.09
C VAL A 1 16.23 -0.14 4.15
N SER A 2 16.41 0.33 5.40
CA SER A 2 16.90 -0.48 6.53
C SER A 2 15.81 -1.02 7.46
N GLY A 3 14.54 -0.73 7.17
CA GLY A 3 13.36 -1.23 7.89
C GLY A 3 12.17 -1.43 6.95
N THR A 4 11.04 -1.80 7.54
CA THR A 4 9.76 -1.98 6.87
C THR A 4 8.93 -0.72 6.99
N PHE A 5 8.50 -0.16 5.88
CA PHE A 5 7.47 0.88 5.83
C PHE A 5 6.20 0.27 5.26
N ASP A 6 5.08 0.48 5.95
CA ASP A 6 3.78 -0.03 5.53
C ASP A 6 2.74 1.10 5.63
N MET A 7 2.18 1.49 4.49
CA MET A 7 1.08 2.44 4.41
C MET A 7 -0.20 1.67 4.11
N MET A 8 -1.16 1.74 5.02
CA MET A 8 -2.48 1.15 4.84
C MET A 8 -3.57 2.21 4.66
N MET A 9 -4.45 2.01 3.69
CA MET A 9 -5.61 2.85 3.42
C MET A 9 -6.81 2.40 4.26
N ARG A 10 -7.34 3.30 5.11
CA ARG A 10 -8.52 3.05 5.96
C ARG A 10 -8.39 1.76 6.80
N PRO A 11 -7.36 1.63 7.66
CA PRO A 11 -7.27 0.49 8.56
C PRO A 11 -8.44 0.54 9.56
N GLY A 12 -9.25 -0.52 9.57
CA GLY A 12 -10.43 -0.58 10.44
C GLY A 12 -11.18 -1.91 10.38
N SER A 13 -10.71 -2.85 9.57
CA SER A 13 -11.20 -4.23 9.50
C SER A 13 -10.00 -5.16 9.56
N PRO A 14 -10.19 -6.42 10.01
CA PRO A 14 -9.10 -7.39 10.06
C PRO A 14 -8.44 -7.54 8.67
N THR A 15 -7.12 -7.36 8.60
CA THR A 15 -6.36 -7.44 7.35
C THR A 15 -5.48 -8.69 7.34
N THR A 16 -6.10 -9.87 7.21
CA THR A 16 -5.39 -11.16 7.27
C THR A 16 -4.31 -11.37 6.19
N PHE A 17 -4.30 -10.54 5.14
CA PHE A 17 -3.31 -10.53 4.06
C PHE A 17 -2.13 -9.56 4.30
N SER A 18 -2.17 -8.82 5.41
CA SER A 18 -1.28 -7.70 5.68
C SER A 18 -0.35 -7.96 6.88
N ASN A 19 0.81 -7.33 6.86
CA ASN A 19 1.72 -7.29 8.00
C ASN A 19 1.48 -6.08 8.91
N PHE A 20 0.62 -5.15 8.50
CA PHE A 20 0.44 -3.84 9.12
C PHE A 20 0.12 -3.88 10.62
N ASP A 21 -0.69 -4.85 11.04
CA ASP A 21 -1.09 -5.02 12.45
C ASP A 21 0.04 -5.58 13.34
N HIS A 22 1.14 -6.06 12.75
CA HIS A 22 2.33 -6.54 13.45
C HIS A 22 3.46 -5.51 13.56
N LEU A 23 3.25 -4.29 13.04
CA LEU A 23 4.24 -3.21 13.10
C LEU A 23 3.96 -2.30 14.30
N ASP A 24 4.94 -2.17 15.19
CA ASP A 24 4.75 -1.57 16.52
C ASP A 24 4.75 -0.02 16.50
N HIS A 25 5.28 0.60 15.45
CA HIS A 25 5.50 2.04 15.42
C HIS A 25 4.65 2.71 14.36
N THR A 26 3.92 3.76 14.73
CA THR A 26 3.17 4.61 13.78
C THR A 26 4.02 5.82 13.39
N LEU A 27 4.15 6.07 12.10
CA LEU A 27 4.89 7.22 11.57
C LEU A 27 3.96 8.43 11.41
N PRO A 28 4.46 9.66 11.65
CA PRO A 28 3.73 10.86 11.28
C PRO A 28 3.59 10.93 9.75
N LYS A 29 2.43 11.38 9.28
CA LYS A 29 2.22 11.62 7.84
C LYS A 29 2.87 12.93 7.41
N ALA A 30 3.61 12.86 6.31
CA ALA A 30 4.08 14.05 5.60
C ALA A 30 2.99 14.59 4.67
N THR A 31 3.21 15.78 4.11
CA THR A 31 2.37 16.37 3.07
C THR A 31 2.32 15.43 1.84
N GLY A 32 1.17 15.33 1.20
CA GLY A 32 0.98 14.47 0.00
C GLY A 32 0.49 13.05 0.31
N PHE A 33 0.52 12.61 1.57
CA PHE A 33 -0.09 11.34 1.96
C PHE A 33 -1.63 11.44 2.05
N PRO A 34 -2.39 10.42 1.63
CA PRO A 34 -3.83 10.40 1.78
C PRO A 34 -4.28 10.58 3.25
N ALA A 35 -5.38 11.30 3.44
CA ALA A 35 -5.90 11.63 4.77
C ALA A 35 -6.34 10.39 5.55
N GLU A 36 -6.80 9.37 4.85
CA GLU A 36 -7.26 8.08 5.35
C GLU A 36 -6.15 7.03 5.48
N ALA A 37 -4.92 7.35 5.04
CA ALA A 37 -3.79 6.45 5.19
C ALA A 37 -3.26 6.46 6.64
N VAL A 38 -2.75 5.33 7.09
CA VAL A 38 -1.94 5.22 8.32
C VAL A 38 -0.62 4.56 7.95
N LEU A 39 0.47 5.07 8.53
CA LEU A 39 1.83 4.66 8.23
C LEU A 39 2.40 3.92 9.43
N ARG A 40 3.00 2.75 9.21
CA ARG A 40 3.66 1.97 10.25
C ARG A 40 5.04 1.47 9.84
N THR A 41 5.85 1.17 10.85
CA THR A 41 7.20 0.64 10.69
C THR A 41 7.58 -0.34 11.80
N ASP A 42 8.54 -1.21 11.51
CA ASP A 42 9.19 -2.11 12.47
C ASP A 42 10.35 -1.44 13.22
N ARG A 43 10.70 -0.20 12.87
CA ARG A 43 11.82 0.54 13.47
C ARG A 43 11.47 1.99 13.75
N GLU A 44 11.51 2.37 15.02
CA GLU A 44 11.23 3.73 15.51
C GLU A 44 12.19 4.80 14.94
N THR A 45 13.47 4.47 14.76
CA THR A 45 14.52 5.45 14.45
C THR A 45 14.97 5.44 12.99
N VAL A 46 14.29 4.70 12.11
CA VAL A 46 14.61 4.67 10.67
C VAL A 46 13.89 5.79 9.94
N GLY A 47 14.65 6.66 9.28
CA GLY A 47 14.12 7.64 8.35
C GLY A 47 13.74 6.99 7.02
N PHE A 48 12.48 7.14 6.62
CA PHE A 48 12.03 6.83 5.26
C PHE A 48 12.00 8.11 4.42
N PRO A 49 12.27 8.04 3.10
CA PRO A 49 12.19 9.20 2.23
C PRO A 49 10.72 9.53 1.92
N LEU A 50 10.00 10.07 2.90
CA LEU A 50 8.55 10.27 2.84
C LEU A 50 8.12 11.16 1.67
N ASP A 51 8.88 12.19 1.32
CA ASP A 51 8.56 13.06 0.18
C ASP A 51 8.65 12.29 -1.15
N ILE A 52 9.67 11.45 -1.33
CA ILE A 52 9.79 10.59 -2.51
C ILE A 52 8.65 9.58 -2.58
N ILE A 53 8.27 9.00 -1.43
CA ILE A 53 7.15 8.08 -1.37
C ILE A 53 5.86 8.81 -1.76
N ALA A 54 5.63 10.02 -1.23
CA ALA A 54 4.46 10.83 -1.50
C ALA A 54 4.27 11.12 -3.00
N ASP A 55 5.34 11.40 -3.73
CA ASP A 55 5.33 11.63 -5.19
C ASP A 55 4.84 10.42 -6.02
N HIS A 56 4.75 9.24 -5.41
CA HIS A 56 4.31 8.00 -6.06
C HIS A 56 2.92 7.52 -5.60
N LEU A 57 2.18 8.33 -4.84
CA LEU A 57 0.91 7.93 -4.23
C LEU A 57 -0.35 8.24 -5.06
N ASP A 58 -0.22 8.83 -6.24
CA ASP A 58 -1.39 9.23 -7.06
C ASP A 58 -2.40 8.09 -7.28
N MET A 59 -1.93 6.85 -7.45
CA MET A 59 -2.82 5.70 -7.63
C MET A 59 -3.66 5.33 -6.39
N PHE A 60 -3.26 5.81 -5.21
CA PHE A 60 -3.99 5.52 -3.97
C PHE A 60 -5.28 6.34 -3.85
N ALA A 61 -5.44 7.37 -4.68
CA ALA A 61 -6.69 8.14 -4.79
C ALA A 61 -7.85 7.37 -5.45
N ASP A 62 -7.57 6.28 -6.19
CA ASP A 62 -8.58 5.46 -6.88
C ASP A 62 -9.53 4.73 -5.92
N GLY A 63 -9.18 4.67 -4.63
CA GLY A 63 -9.97 4.01 -3.59
C GLY A 63 -9.85 2.48 -3.57
N ARG A 64 -9.31 1.87 -4.63
CA ARG A 64 -9.05 0.43 -4.72
C ARG A 64 -7.70 0.01 -4.17
N ALA A 65 -6.72 0.90 -4.14
CA ALA A 65 -5.47 0.66 -3.44
C ALA A 65 -5.74 0.48 -1.94
N LYS A 66 -5.17 -0.58 -1.36
CA LYS A 66 -5.37 -0.90 0.06
C LYS A 66 -4.09 -0.74 0.87
N GLU A 67 -2.94 -1.08 0.30
CA GLU A 67 -1.67 -1.10 1.04
C GLU A 67 -0.48 -0.84 0.12
N LEU A 68 0.52 -0.10 0.61
CA LEU A 68 1.86 0.03 0.04
C LEU A 68 2.87 -0.44 1.09
N LEU A 69 3.58 -1.50 0.79
CA LEU A 69 4.62 -2.06 1.64
C LEU A 69 5.99 -1.89 0.98
N ILE A 70 6.94 -1.31 1.69
CA ILE A 70 8.32 -1.10 1.27
C ILE A 70 9.23 -1.76 2.29
N THR A 71 10.04 -2.70 1.85
CA THR A 71 10.96 -3.47 2.70
C THR A 71 12.35 -3.49 2.07
N PRO A 72 13.38 -3.96 2.80
CA PRO A 72 14.69 -4.20 2.19
C PRO A 72 14.60 -5.13 0.97
N ASN A 73 13.65 -6.08 0.96
CA ASN A 73 13.48 -7.08 -0.08
C ASN A 73 12.74 -6.57 -1.32
N GLY A 74 11.89 -5.54 -1.19
CA GLY A 74 11.09 -5.09 -2.33
C GLY A 74 10.00 -4.07 -1.99
N VAL A 75 9.20 -3.76 -3.00
CA VAL A 75 7.96 -2.97 -2.90
C VAL A 75 6.79 -3.89 -3.25
N ARG A 76 5.69 -3.79 -2.50
CA ARG A 76 4.44 -4.52 -2.74
C ARG A 76 3.27 -3.55 -2.68
N ILE A 77 2.37 -3.65 -3.65
CA ILE A 77 1.09 -2.92 -3.67
C ILE A 77 -0.01 -3.96 -3.49
N VAL A 78 -0.95 -3.71 -2.57
CA VAL A 78 -2.18 -4.48 -2.44
C VAL A 78 -3.32 -3.70 -3.08
N TRP A 79 -3.98 -4.33 -4.05
CA TRP A 79 -5.06 -3.72 -4.83
C TRP A 79 -6.34 -4.56 -4.75
N LEU A 80 -7.47 -3.90 -4.54
CA LEU A 80 -8.79 -4.53 -4.49
C LEU A 80 -9.32 -4.80 -5.90
N LEU A 81 -9.57 -6.07 -6.23
CA LEU A 81 -10.19 -6.49 -7.50
C LEU A 81 -11.73 -6.42 -7.48
N ALA A 82 -12.36 -6.77 -6.36
CA ALA A 82 -13.80 -6.75 -6.25
C ALA A 82 -14.22 -6.80 -4.78
N GLU A 83 -15.39 -6.24 -4.50
CA GLU A 83 -16.10 -6.45 -3.24
C GLU A 83 -17.34 -7.28 -3.55
N SER A 84 -17.70 -8.19 -2.64
CA SER A 84 -18.87 -9.04 -2.84
C SER A 84 -20.16 -8.23 -2.77
N GLU A 85 -21.20 -8.65 -3.49
CA GLU A 85 -22.51 -8.02 -3.43
C GLU A 85 -23.09 -8.10 -2.00
N ARG A 86 -23.31 -6.94 -1.38
CA ARG A 86 -23.61 -6.83 0.05
C ARG A 86 -24.97 -7.41 0.41
N ALA A 87 -26.00 -7.23 -0.42
CA ALA A 87 -27.34 -7.72 -0.14
C ALA A 87 -27.38 -9.26 -0.15
N ARG A 88 -26.75 -9.87 -1.15
CA ARG A 88 -26.64 -11.32 -1.30
C ARG A 88 -25.84 -11.93 -0.17
N TYR A 89 -24.71 -11.33 0.20
CA TYR A 89 -23.94 -11.79 1.35
C TYR A 89 -24.75 -11.68 2.66
N GLY A 90 -25.51 -10.59 2.83
CA GLY A 90 -26.34 -10.37 4.01
C GLY A 90 -27.41 -11.45 4.24
N VAL A 91 -28.04 -11.92 3.16
CA VAL A 91 -29.13 -12.91 3.23
C VAL A 91 -28.59 -14.34 3.20
N PHE A 92 -27.73 -14.66 2.23
CA PHE A 92 -27.33 -16.04 1.94
C PHE A 92 -25.98 -16.43 2.55
N ARG A 93 -25.22 -15.47 3.09
CA ARG A 93 -23.82 -15.66 3.53
C ARG A 93 -22.92 -16.21 2.42
N GLN A 94 -23.26 -15.94 1.17
CA GLN A 94 -22.49 -16.32 0.00
C GLN A 94 -21.79 -15.08 -0.57
N ALA A 95 -20.47 -15.15 -0.66
CA ALA A 95 -19.69 -14.12 -1.34
C ALA A 95 -19.71 -14.41 -2.86
N GLU A 96 -20.21 -13.46 -3.63
CA GLU A 96 -20.22 -13.50 -5.09
C GLU A 96 -19.56 -12.23 -5.63
N PHE A 97 -18.67 -12.41 -6.59
CA PHE A 97 -17.83 -11.35 -7.14
C PHE A 97 -18.08 -11.13 -8.65
N GLY A 98 -19.07 -11.81 -9.22
CA GLY A 98 -19.39 -11.77 -10.66
C GLY A 98 -18.20 -12.17 -11.54
N ASP A 99 -18.11 -11.56 -12.73
CA ASP A 99 -17.04 -11.76 -13.71
C ASP A 99 -15.86 -10.78 -13.54
N SER A 100 -15.56 -10.38 -12.30
CA SER A 100 -14.50 -9.41 -12.01
C SER A 100 -13.14 -9.89 -12.52
N ARG A 101 -12.48 -9.05 -13.34
CA ARG A 101 -11.17 -9.32 -13.92
C ARG A 101 -10.26 -8.11 -13.77
N PHE A 102 -8.96 -8.37 -13.63
CA PHE A 102 -7.98 -7.31 -13.77
C PHE A 102 -7.85 -6.90 -15.23
N ASP A 103 -7.83 -5.60 -15.48
CA ASP A 103 -7.35 -5.04 -16.73
C ASP A 103 -5.83 -5.28 -16.83
N PRO A 104 -5.32 -5.96 -17.87
CA PRO A 104 -3.88 -6.14 -18.06
C PRO A 104 -3.09 -4.83 -18.03
N VAL A 105 -3.66 -3.75 -18.58
CA VAL A 105 -3.03 -2.42 -18.59
C VAL A 105 -2.87 -1.87 -17.17
N LEU A 106 -3.84 -2.14 -16.29
CA LEU A 106 -3.72 -1.78 -14.88
C LEU A 106 -2.57 -2.52 -14.21
N ILE A 107 -2.42 -3.83 -14.47
CA ILE A 107 -1.33 -4.63 -13.90
C ILE A 107 0.03 -4.09 -14.34
N GLU A 108 0.20 -3.80 -15.62
CA GLU A 108 1.43 -3.21 -16.15
C GLU A 108 1.74 -1.88 -15.47
N ARG A 109 0.75 -1.00 -15.30
CA ARG A 109 0.92 0.28 -14.60
C ARG A 109 1.30 0.11 -13.14
N LEU A 110 0.67 -0.83 -12.42
CA LEU A 110 0.98 -1.10 -11.02
C LEU A 110 2.42 -1.61 -10.85
N LEU A 111 2.85 -2.52 -11.73
CA LEU A 111 4.23 -3.03 -11.74
C LEU A 111 5.23 -1.92 -12.07
N ALA A 112 4.96 -1.13 -13.12
CA ALA A 112 5.81 -0.02 -13.50
C ALA A 112 5.98 1.00 -12.36
N SER A 113 4.89 1.30 -11.65
CA SER A 113 4.95 2.23 -10.52
C SER A 113 5.67 1.67 -9.30
N ALA A 114 5.51 0.38 -8.99
CA ALA A 114 6.25 -0.27 -7.90
C ALA A 114 7.76 -0.28 -8.19
N SER A 115 8.14 -0.56 -9.44
CA SER A 115 9.52 -0.47 -9.92
C SER A 115 10.06 0.96 -9.84
N ALA A 116 9.32 1.94 -10.35
CA ALA A 116 9.73 3.35 -10.33
C ALA A 116 9.98 3.86 -8.90
N LEU A 117 9.08 3.54 -7.97
CA LEU A 117 9.25 3.89 -6.56
C LEU A 117 10.49 3.22 -5.96
N ARG A 118 10.71 1.93 -6.24
CA ARG A 118 11.90 1.23 -5.75
C ARG A 118 13.18 1.86 -6.27
N ASP A 119 13.21 2.23 -7.54
CA ASP A 119 14.37 2.88 -8.17
C ASP A 119 14.64 4.27 -7.60
N ALA A 120 13.59 5.06 -7.38
CA ALA A 120 13.70 6.39 -6.76
C ALA A 120 14.28 6.30 -5.34
N ILE A 121 13.80 5.36 -4.53
CA ILE A 121 14.32 5.11 -3.19
C ILE A 121 15.79 4.65 -3.24
N ASN A 122 16.11 3.65 -4.08
CA ASN A 122 17.49 3.16 -4.21
C ASN A 122 18.45 4.28 -4.64
N HIS A 123 18.01 5.17 -5.54
CA HIS A 123 18.79 6.31 -5.98
C HIS A 123 19.03 7.32 -4.85
N ALA A 124 18.00 7.62 -4.05
CA ALA A 124 18.13 8.51 -2.90
C ALA A 124 19.10 7.94 -1.84
N GLU A 125 19.02 6.65 -1.55
CA GLU A 125 19.92 5.99 -0.60
C GLU A 125 21.38 6.04 -1.05
N ARG A 126 21.65 5.80 -2.34
CA ARG A 126 23.00 5.92 -2.90
C ARG A 126 23.57 7.33 -2.84
N ARG A 127 22.73 8.37 -2.81
CA ARG A 127 23.17 9.77 -2.68
C ARG A 127 23.44 10.19 -1.23
N ALA A 128 22.85 9.47 -0.28
CA ALA A 128 22.98 9.78 1.15
C ALA A 128 24.12 9.00 1.83
N ALA A 129 24.61 7.92 1.20
CA ALA A 129 25.77 7.14 1.61
C ALA A 129 27.08 7.74 1.11
#